data_AF-A0A3C0EMM7-F1
#
_entry.id   AF-A0A3C0EMM7-F1
#
_cell.length_a   1.000
_cell.length_b   1.000
_cell.length_c   1.000
_cell.angle_alpha   90.00
_cell.angle_beta   90.00
_cell.angle_gamma   90.00
#
_symmetry.space_group_name_H-M   'P 1'
#
loop_
_entity.id
_entity.type
_entity.pdbx_description
1 polymer ?
#
loop_
_entity_poly.entity_id
_entity_poly.type
_entity_poly.pdbx_seq_one_letter_code
_entity_poly.pdbx_strand_id
1 'polypeptide(L)'
;DFAEIINAEKQLVMLEEMDMRGWNVGSWIMYARASRKYQWIDYMAAFHGDGTVMGFADGHMEYWYWQDKDTLYASFNDQFFLNDQGNEDWLRVRNVYRSLRSENDVPELMNP
;
A
#
# COMPACT_ATOMS: atom_id res chain seq x y z
N ASP A 1 -14.19 -9.57 -15.97
CA ASP A 1 -15.45 -9.77 -15.22
C ASP A 1 -15.15 -9.63 -13.72
N PHE A 2 -16.08 -9.17 -12.87
CA PHE A 2 -15.88 -9.21 -11.41
C PHE A 2 -15.65 -10.63 -10.89
N ALA A 3 -16.15 -11.65 -11.61
CA ALA A 3 -15.87 -13.05 -11.31
C ALA A 3 -14.37 -13.43 -11.42
N GLU A 4 -13.55 -12.64 -12.13
CA GLU A 4 -12.12 -12.92 -12.31
C GLU A 4 -11.27 -12.51 -11.10
N ILE A 5 -11.83 -11.77 -10.15
CA ILE A 5 -11.14 -11.29 -8.95
C ILE A 5 -11.07 -12.43 -7.91
N ILE A 6 -9.90 -13.04 -7.76
CA ILE A 6 -9.68 -14.09 -6.77
C ILE A 6 -9.21 -13.47 -5.45
N ASN A 7 -9.82 -13.88 -4.33
CA ASN A 7 -9.60 -13.35 -2.97
C ASN A 7 -9.91 -11.84 -2.87
N ALA A 8 -11.13 -11.44 -3.22
CA ALA A 8 -11.60 -10.06 -3.20
C ALA A 8 -11.34 -9.34 -1.86
N GLU A 9 -11.38 -10.08 -0.75
CA GLU A 9 -11.11 -9.60 0.60
C GLU A 9 -9.64 -9.24 0.86
N LYS A 10 -8.73 -9.54 -0.08
CA LYS A 10 -7.31 -9.18 0.04
C LYS A 10 -6.88 -8.17 -1.00
N GLN A 11 -7.73 -7.82 -1.96
CA GLN A 11 -7.39 -6.94 -3.07
C GLN A 11 -7.68 -5.48 -2.72
N LEU A 12 -6.62 -4.69 -2.56
CA LEU A 12 -6.71 -3.27 -2.28
C LEU A 12 -7.24 -2.52 -3.51
N VAL A 13 -8.29 -1.72 -3.32
CA VAL A 13 -8.89 -0.85 -4.35
C VAL A 13 -8.69 0.62 -4.01
N MET A 14 -8.67 0.97 -2.73
CA MET A 14 -8.48 2.34 -2.28
C MET A 14 -7.46 2.40 -1.13
N LEU A 15 -6.58 3.39 -1.21
CA LEU A 15 -5.64 3.78 -0.17
C LEU A 15 -5.54 5.30 -0.17
N GLU A 16 -5.37 5.89 1.01
CA GLU A 16 -5.18 7.32 1.13
C GLU A 16 -3.71 7.69 0.93
N GLU A 17 -3.50 8.77 0.20
CA GLU A 17 -2.20 9.40 0.01
C GLU A 17 -2.24 10.79 0.60
N MET A 18 -1.18 11.15 1.32
CA MET A 18 -0.92 12.54 1.67
C MET A 18 -0.05 13.11 0.56
N ASP A 19 -0.59 14.08 -0.18
CA ASP A 19 0.08 14.67 -1.33
C ASP A 19 0.39 16.15 -1.04
N MET A 20 1.68 16.49 -0.99
CA MET A 20 2.17 17.85 -0.68
C MET A 20 1.67 18.91 -1.66
N ARG A 21 1.14 18.51 -2.82
CA ARG A 21 0.54 19.42 -3.79
C ARG A 21 -0.79 20.00 -3.30
N GLY A 22 -1.34 19.49 -2.18
CA GLY A 22 -2.58 19.97 -1.57
C GLY A 22 -3.85 19.28 -2.08
N TRP A 23 -3.72 18.41 -3.08
CA TRP A 23 -4.75 17.50 -3.56
C TRP A 23 -4.08 16.28 -4.22
N ASN A 24 -4.78 15.15 -4.23
CA ASN A 24 -4.30 13.95 -4.91
C ASN A 24 -4.33 14.15 -6.43
N VAL A 25 -3.19 13.96 -7.11
CA VAL A 25 -3.10 14.08 -8.59
C VAL A 25 -3.12 12.74 -9.33
N GLY A 26 -3.49 11.66 -8.64
CA GLY A 26 -3.74 10.35 -9.23
C GLY A 26 -2.52 9.45 -9.34
N SER A 27 -1.53 9.58 -8.46
CA SER A 27 -0.37 8.69 -8.44
C SER A 27 0.03 8.36 -7.01
N TRP A 28 -0.03 7.08 -6.63
CA TRP A 28 0.61 6.58 -5.43
C TRP A 28 1.45 5.34 -5.77
N ILE A 29 2.70 5.35 -5.36
CA ILE A 29 3.72 4.42 -5.83
C ILE A 29 4.55 3.90 -4.66
N MET A 30 4.71 2.58 -4.65
CA MET A 30 5.71 1.89 -3.83
C MET A 30 6.46 0.88 -4.70
N TYR A 31 7.68 0.55 -4.31
CA TYR A 31 8.28 -0.66 -4.81
C TYR A 31 7.71 -1.84 -4.04
N ALA A 32 7.05 -2.78 -4.74
CA ALA A 32 6.43 -3.96 -4.10
C ALA A 32 7.12 -5.30 -4.49
N ARG A 33 8.17 -5.22 -5.32
CA ARG A 33 9.00 -6.37 -5.74
C ARG A 33 10.09 -6.66 -4.71
N ALA A 34 10.49 -7.94 -4.62
CA ALA A 34 11.49 -8.39 -3.65
C ALA A 34 12.85 -7.69 -3.81
N SER A 35 13.25 -7.39 -5.05
CA SER A 35 14.51 -6.67 -5.35
C SER A 35 14.59 -5.24 -4.83
N ARG A 36 13.47 -4.66 -4.40
CA ARG A 36 13.35 -3.31 -3.84
C ARG A 36 12.41 -3.30 -2.62
N LYS A 37 12.62 -4.28 -1.75
CA LYS A 37 11.83 -4.46 -0.52
C LYS A 37 12.00 -3.25 0.40
N TYR A 38 10.91 -2.86 1.05
CA TYR A 38 10.83 -1.77 2.03
C TYR A 38 11.15 -0.36 1.49
N GLN A 39 10.92 -0.16 0.21
CA GLN A 39 11.10 1.13 -0.43
C GLN A 39 9.74 1.69 -0.86
N TRP A 40 9.36 2.78 -0.22
CA TRP A 40 8.23 3.62 -0.63
C TRP A 40 8.73 4.68 -1.60
N ILE A 41 7.91 5.10 -2.58
CA ILE A 41 8.22 6.27 -3.40
C ILE A 41 7.45 7.45 -2.84
N ASP A 42 6.14 7.32 -2.78
CA ASP A 42 5.25 8.30 -2.18
C ASP A 42 5.07 7.99 -0.69
N TYR A 43 4.88 9.02 0.15
CA TYR A 43 4.66 8.84 1.59
C TYR A 43 3.19 8.53 1.91
N MET A 44 2.95 7.97 3.10
CA MET A 44 1.66 7.38 3.48
C MET A 44 0.78 8.46 4.11
N ALA A 45 -0.54 8.34 3.96
CA ALA A 45 -1.46 9.18 4.73
C ALA A 45 -1.60 8.68 6.18
N ALA A 46 -1.58 9.61 7.14
CA ALA A 46 -1.84 9.37 8.55
C ALA A 46 -3.07 10.18 9.05
N PHE A 47 -4.07 10.35 8.18
CA PHE A 47 -5.20 11.26 8.44
C PHE A 47 -6.09 10.86 9.62
N HIS A 48 -6.10 9.59 10.00
CA HIS A 48 -7.04 9.04 10.99
C HIS A 48 -6.33 8.60 12.26
N GLY A 49 -5.72 9.56 12.97
CA GLY A 49 -5.01 9.29 14.21
C GLY A 49 -3.86 8.32 14.00
N ASP A 50 -2.85 8.75 13.23
CA ASP A 50 -1.63 7.99 12.93
C ASP A 50 -1.88 6.73 12.08
N GLY A 51 -2.98 6.72 11.33
CA GLY A 51 -3.36 5.60 10.47
C GLY A 51 -4.11 6.02 9.20
N THR A 52 -4.49 5.01 8.42
CA THR A 52 -5.22 5.13 7.16
C THR A 52 -6.39 4.14 7.09
N VAL A 53 -7.34 4.40 6.20
CA VAL A 53 -8.38 3.44 5.82
C VAL A 53 -8.04 2.80 4.48
N MET A 54 -8.00 1.48 4.45
CA MET A 54 -7.81 0.65 3.27
C MET A 54 -9.17 0.09 2.81
N GLY A 55 -9.48 0.24 1.52
CA GLY A 55 -10.70 -0.30 0.91
C GLY A 55 -10.40 -1.46 -0.02
N PHE A 56 -11.24 -2.50 0.03
CA PHE A 56 -11.01 -3.77 -0.66
C PHE A 56 -12.07 -4.09 -1.71
N ALA A 57 -11.77 -5.04 -2.60
CA ALA A 57 -12.60 -5.36 -3.75
C ALA A 57 -13.95 -6.02 -3.40
N ASP A 58 -14.08 -6.65 -2.25
CA ASP A 58 -15.36 -7.15 -1.72
C ASP A 58 -16.21 -6.05 -1.03
N GLY A 59 -15.70 -4.83 -0.96
CA GLY A 59 -16.36 -3.66 -0.41
C GLY A 59 -16.13 -3.41 1.09
N HIS A 60 -15.37 -4.25 1.79
CA HIS A 60 -15.03 -3.97 3.18
C HIS A 60 -13.95 -2.87 3.29
N MET A 61 -13.86 -2.29 4.48
CA MET A 61 -12.90 -1.24 4.83
C MET A 61 -12.16 -1.67 6.10
N GLU A 62 -10.84 -1.46 6.12
CA GLU A 62 -10.01 -1.72 7.29
C GLU A 62 -9.26 -0.47 7.69
N TYR A 63 -9.31 -0.12 8.97
CA TYR A 63 -8.40 0.85 9.53
C TYR A 63 -7.06 0.18 9.84
N TRP A 64 -5.96 0.81 9.46
CA TRP A 64 -4.62 0.43 9.83
C TRP A 64 -3.92 1.58 10.53
N TYR A 65 -3.54 1.34 11.78
CA TYR A 65 -2.62 2.20 12.52
C TYR A 65 -1.20 1.87 12.07
N TRP A 66 -0.44 2.87 11.62
CA TRP A 66 0.95 2.67 11.19
C TRP A 66 1.80 2.29 12.40
N GLN A 67 2.41 1.11 12.32
CA GLN A 67 3.14 0.54 13.45
C GLN A 67 4.60 1.02 13.47
N ASP A 68 5.17 1.30 12.29
CA ASP A 68 6.53 1.77 12.17
C ASP A 68 6.61 3.29 12.33
N LYS A 69 7.47 3.74 13.25
CA LYS A 69 7.71 5.16 13.51
C LYS A 69 8.27 5.89 12.29
N ASP A 70 9.00 5.21 11.39
CA ASP A 70 9.61 5.81 10.23
C ASP A 70 8.56 6.03 9.13
N THR A 71 7.50 5.19 9.09
CA THR A 71 6.29 5.43 8.29
C THR A 71 5.59 6.72 8.73
N LEU A 72 5.38 6.89 10.05
CA LEU A 72 4.76 8.11 10.60
C LEU A 72 5.62 9.34 10.39
N TYR A 73 6.93 9.22 10.62
CA TYR A 73 7.87 10.30 10.36
C TYR A 73 7.78 10.76 8.91
N ALA A 74 7.76 9.82 7.96
CA ALA A 74 7.64 10.16 6.55
C ALA A 74 6.31 10.85 6.23
N SER A 75 5.21 10.38 6.81
CA SER A 75 3.88 10.99 6.67
C SER A 75 3.86 12.45 7.14
N PHE A 76 4.41 12.72 8.34
CA PHE A 76 4.35 14.06 8.94
C PHE A 76 5.39 15.06 8.39
N ASN A 77 6.37 14.59 7.61
CA ASN A 77 7.45 15.42 7.09
C ASN A 77 7.50 15.41 5.55
N ASP A 78 6.43 15.00 4.89
CA ASP A 78 6.30 14.93 3.43
C ASP A 78 7.49 14.21 2.74
N GLN A 79 7.96 13.11 3.35
CA GLN A 79 9.21 12.46 2.94
C GLN A 79 8.98 11.39 1.85
N PHE A 80 9.32 11.73 0.61
CA PHE A 80 9.42 10.75 -0.46
C PHE A 80 10.62 9.79 -0.29
N PHE A 81 10.56 8.66 -0.99
CA PHE A 81 11.66 7.71 -1.12
C PHE A 81 12.13 7.09 0.21
N LEU A 82 11.21 6.85 1.15
CA LEU A 82 11.51 6.16 2.39
C LEU A 82 12.04 4.74 2.10
N ASN A 83 13.22 4.43 2.63
CA ASN A 83 13.83 3.11 2.55
C ASN A 83 14.20 2.66 3.96
N ASP A 84 13.43 1.71 4.48
CA ASP A 84 13.51 1.31 5.89
C ASP A 84 13.45 -0.22 6.00
N GLN A 85 14.60 -0.84 6.27
CA GLN A 85 14.71 -2.29 6.25
C GLN A 85 13.97 -2.92 7.43
N GLY A 86 12.96 -3.73 7.11
CA GLY A 86 12.14 -4.39 8.13
C GLY A 86 10.81 -3.69 8.40
N ASN A 87 10.55 -2.56 7.73
CA ASN A 87 9.30 -1.82 7.87
C ASN A 87 8.07 -2.73 7.68
N GLU A 88 7.30 -2.89 8.74
CA GLU A 88 6.16 -3.82 8.78
C GLU A 88 4.93 -3.26 8.07
N ASP A 89 4.78 -1.94 8.05
CA ASP A 89 3.73 -1.26 7.29
C ASP A 89 3.90 -1.49 5.79
N TRP A 90 5.16 -1.52 5.31
CA TRP A 90 5.45 -1.85 3.92
C TRP A 90 5.04 -3.29 3.61
N LEU A 91 5.30 -4.23 4.52
CA LEU A 91 4.87 -5.61 4.35
C LEU A 91 3.35 -5.72 4.30
N ARG A 92 2.67 -5.00 5.20
CA ARG A 92 1.21 -4.93 5.26
C ARG A 92 0.62 -4.46 3.95
N VAL A 93 1.06 -3.30 3.45
CA VAL A 93 0.54 -2.71 2.21
C VAL A 93 0.95 -3.57 1.01
N ARG A 94 2.21 -4.00 0.90
CA ARG A 94 2.67 -4.85 -0.20
C ARG A 94 1.87 -6.13 -0.35
N ASN A 95 1.45 -6.75 0.75
CA ASN A 95 0.70 -8.00 0.72
C ASN A 95 -0.74 -7.85 0.19
N VAL A 96 -1.34 -6.66 0.26
CA VAL A 96 -2.68 -6.37 -0.28
C VAL A 96 -2.64 -5.54 -1.57
N TYR A 97 -1.54 -4.85 -1.83
CA TYR A 97 -1.31 -4.13 -3.08
C TYR A 97 -0.94 -5.08 -4.23
N ARG A 98 -0.19 -6.16 -3.93
CA ARG A 98 0.18 -7.21 -4.91
C ARG A 98 -0.71 -8.44 -4.89
N SER A 99 -1.77 -8.44 -4.08
CA SER A 99 -2.74 -9.53 -4.07
C SER A 99 -3.68 -9.51 -5.28
N LEU A 100 -3.59 -8.48 -6.15
CA LEU A 100 -4.25 -8.46 -7.44
C LEU A 100 -3.89 -9.76 -8.16
N ARG A 101 -4.87 -10.67 -8.12
CA ARG A 101 -4.84 -11.99 -8.72
C ARG A 101 -6.06 -12.08 -9.59
N SER A 102 -5.84 -12.03 -10.89
CA SER A 102 -6.80 -12.50 -11.88
C SER A 102 -6.53 -13.96 -12.22
N GLU A 103 -7.54 -14.68 -12.70
CA GLU A 103 -7.35 -16.02 -13.29
C GLU A 103 -6.28 -16.05 -14.40
N ASN A 104 -5.97 -14.89 -14.98
CA ASN A 104 -5.03 -14.72 -16.08
C ASN A 104 -3.62 -14.28 -15.63
N ASP A 105 -3.36 -14.11 -14.34
CA ASP A 105 -2.05 -13.65 -13.86
C ASP A 105 -0.99 -14.76 -13.99
N VAL A 106 0.11 -14.43 -14.67
CA VAL A 106 1.18 -15.40 -14.97
C VAL A 106 1.94 -15.78 -13.69
N PRO A 107 2.21 -17.09 -13.44
CA PRO A 107 2.90 -17.58 -12.23
C PRO A 107 4.31 -17.04 -11.96
N GLU A 108 4.94 -16.36 -12.94
CA GLU A 108 6.32 -15.86 -12.84
C GLU A 108 6.55 -14.82 -11.74
N LEU A 109 5.49 -14.23 -11.17
CA LEU A 109 5.60 -13.23 -10.09
C LEU A 109 5.79 -13.83 -8.67
N MET A 110 5.93 -15.16 -8.58
CA MET A 110 5.90 -15.94 -7.34
C MET A 110 7.23 -16.64 -6.97
N ASN A 111 8.38 -16.16 -7.44
CA ASN A 111 9.65 -16.55 -6.86
C ASN A 111 10.25 -15.39 -6.06
N PRO A 112 10.52 -15.58 -4.74
CA PRO A 112 11.06 -14.55 -3.85
C PRO A 112 12.46 -14.08 -4.27
#